data_AF-A0A5E7L303-F1
#
_entry.id   AF-A0A5E7L303-F1
#
_cell.length_a   1.000
_cell.length_b   1.000
_cell.length_c   1.000
_cell.angle_alpha   90.00
_cell.angle_beta   90.00
_cell.angle_gamma   90.00
#
_symmetry.space_group_name_H-M   'P 1'
#
loop_
_entity.id
_entity.type
_entity.pdbx_description
1 polymer ?
#
loop_
_entity_poly.entity_id
_entity_poly.type
_entity_poly.pdbx_seq_one_letter_code
_entity_poly.pdbx_strand_id
1 'polypeptide(L)'
;MENKSIYYPSLGNPKAILIFTAFLPQFVDPTRAVTPQFALLGALFLMLEWIAISAYAYMGLHMRRWFAEPRGKRLFNRCCAGLLSAAASVLLMARRA
;
A
#
# COMPACT_ATOMS: atom_id res chain seq x y z
N MET A 1 -19.49 -9.96 36.54
CA MET A 1 -19.19 -8.72 35.77
C MET A 1 -17.68 -8.58 35.82
N GLU A 2 -16.89 -8.60 34.76
CA GLU A 2 -17.12 -8.44 33.34
C GLU A 2 -15.95 -9.12 32.61
N ASN A 3 -16.27 -9.76 31.50
CA ASN A 3 -15.40 -10.59 30.69
C ASN A 3 -14.23 -9.79 30.12
N LYS A 4 -13.04 -9.92 30.70
CA LYS A 4 -11.78 -9.34 30.16
C LYS A 4 -11.19 -10.24 29.05
N SER A 5 -12.05 -10.78 28.18
CA SER A 5 -11.61 -11.35 26.91
C SER A 5 -11.15 -10.20 26.03
N ILE A 6 -9.87 -9.87 26.24
CA ILE A 6 -8.90 -9.63 25.18
C ILE A 6 -9.56 -8.97 23.99
N TYR A 7 -9.52 -7.65 24.00
CA TYR A 7 -9.43 -6.83 22.82
C TYR A 7 -8.48 -7.55 21.86
N TYR A 8 -9.02 -8.34 20.93
CA TYR A 8 -8.35 -8.76 19.71
C TYR A 8 -8.68 -7.67 18.69
N PRO A 9 -8.09 -6.44 18.74
CA PRO A 9 -8.03 -5.69 17.52
C PRO A 9 -7.16 -6.57 16.61
N SER A 10 -7.63 -6.91 15.41
CA SER A 10 -6.93 -7.80 14.47
C SER A 10 -7.29 -9.29 14.56
N LEU A 11 -8.59 -9.61 14.43
CA LEU A 11 -8.92 -10.53 13.35
C LEU A 11 -8.25 -9.96 12.09
N GLY A 12 -7.14 -10.57 11.65
CA GLY A 12 -6.23 -10.03 10.64
C GLY A 12 -7.02 -9.41 9.49
N ASN A 13 -6.65 -8.17 9.12
CA ASN A 13 -7.33 -7.32 8.14
C ASN A 13 -8.18 -8.16 7.16
N PRO A 14 -9.52 -8.16 7.27
CA PRO A 14 -10.35 -9.14 6.55
C PRO A 14 -10.14 -9.05 5.04
N LYS A 15 -9.73 -7.88 4.55
CA LYS A 15 -9.34 -7.68 3.16
C LYS A 15 -8.11 -8.50 2.75
N ALA A 16 -7.11 -8.63 3.62
CA ALA A 16 -5.94 -9.46 3.37
C ALA A 16 -6.31 -10.95 3.36
N ILE A 17 -7.15 -11.39 4.30
CA ILE A 17 -7.64 -12.78 4.33
C ILE A 17 -8.42 -13.09 3.04
N LEU A 18 -9.31 -12.20 2.60
CA LEU A 18 -10.07 -12.36 1.36
C LEU A 18 -9.17 -12.46 0.12
N ILE A 19 -8.08 -11.69 0.08
CA ILE A 19 -7.08 -11.78 -0.99
C ILE A 19 -6.40 -13.16 -0.93
N PHE A 20 -5.89 -13.57 0.22
CA PHE A 20 -5.23 -14.88 0.34
C PHE A 20 -6.18 -16.04 0.01
N THR A 21 -7.42 -16.03 0.49
CA THR A 21 -8.38 -17.10 0.17
C THR A 21 -8.87 -17.07 -1.27
N ALA A 22 -8.84 -15.93 -1.96
CA ALA A 22 -9.19 -15.85 -3.37
C ALA A 22 -8.03 -16.28 -4.30
N PHE A 23 -6.79 -15.90 -3.95
CA PHE A 23 -5.63 -16.11 -4.82
C PHE A 23 -4.85 -17.39 -4.50
N LEU A 24 -4.64 -17.75 -3.23
CA LEU A 24 -3.87 -18.96 -2.87
C LEU A 24 -4.42 -20.27 -3.48
N PRO A 25 -5.75 -20.56 -3.45
CA PRO A 25 -6.24 -21.82 -3.98
C PRO A 25 -6.08 -21.95 -5.50
N GLN A 26 -5.89 -20.85 -6.24
CA GLN A 26 -5.64 -20.89 -7.69
C GLN A 26 -4.26 -21.47 -8.03
N PHE A 27 -3.32 -21.46 -7.08
CA PHE A 27 -1.94 -21.92 -7.28
C PHE A 27 -1.62 -23.25 -6.58
N VAL A 28 -2.60 -23.86 -5.91
CA VAL A 28 -2.42 -25.08 -5.12
C VAL A 28 -3.13 -26.24 -5.81
N ASP A 29 -2.41 -27.35 -5.99
CA ASP A 29 -2.98 -28.60 -6.46
C ASP A 29 -3.59 -29.36 -5.26
N PRO A 30 -4.92 -29.55 -5.21
CA PRO A 30 -5.59 -30.22 -4.10
C PRO A 30 -5.31 -31.73 -4.05
N THR A 31 -4.73 -32.31 -5.12
CA THR A 31 -4.39 -33.75 -5.17
C THR A 31 -3.08 -34.09 -4.46
N ARG A 32 -2.29 -33.08 -4.07
CA ARG A 32 -1.01 -33.23 -3.36
C ARG A 32 -1.08 -32.64 -1.95
N ALA A 33 -0.05 -32.92 -1.15
CA ALA A 33 0.07 -32.34 0.19
C ALA A 33 0.00 -30.81 0.14
N VAL A 34 -0.97 -30.23 0.84
CA VAL A 34 -1.35 -28.81 0.76
C VAL A 34 -0.42 -27.94 1.62
N THR A 35 0.00 -28.43 2.78
CA THR A 35 0.85 -27.71 3.74
C THR A 35 2.16 -27.16 3.14
N PRO A 36 2.99 -27.93 2.41
CA PRO A 36 4.22 -27.40 1.82
C PRO A 36 3.97 -26.38 0.71
N GLN A 37 2.86 -26.53 -0.04
CA GLN A 37 2.51 -25.60 -1.12
C GLN A 37 2.12 -24.23 -0.55
N PHE A 38 1.29 -24.21 0.49
CA PHE A 38 0.93 -22.98 1.21
C PHE A 38 2.13 -22.33 1.88
N ALA A 39 3.03 -23.11 2.48
CA ALA A 39 4.26 -22.58 3.09
C ALA A 39 5.16 -21.90 2.05
N LEU A 40 5.35 -22.52 0.88
CA LEU A 40 6.10 -21.94 -0.24
C LEU A 40 5.46 -20.66 -0.76
N LEU A 41 4.14 -20.68 -0.97
CA LEU A 41 3.40 -19.54 -1.51
C LEU A 41 3.38 -18.35 -0.54
N GLY A 42 3.24 -18.62 0.76
CA GLY A 42 3.40 -17.62 1.81
C GLY A 42 4.82 -17.04 1.89
N ALA A 43 5.85 -17.88 1.77
CA ALA A 43 7.25 -17.42 1.75
C ALA A 43 7.54 -16.52 0.54
N LEU A 44 7.05 -16.90 -0.66
CA LEU A 44 7.19 -16.09 -1.87
C LEU A 44 6.46 -14.74 -1.73
N PHE A 45 5.24 -14.75 -1.18
CA PHE A 45 4.49 -13.54 -0.91
C PHE A 45 5.27 -12.59 0.01
N LEU A 46 5.76 -13.10 1.14
CA LEU A 46 6.55 -12.30 2.10
C LEU A 46 7.83 -11.76 1.46
N MET A 47 8.52 -12.55 0.65
CA MET A 47 9.74 -12.11 -0.05
C MET A 47 9.44 -10.98 -1.03
N LEU A 48 8.36 -11.08 -1.80
CA LEU A 48 7.94 -10.02 -2.72
C LEU A 48 7.51 -8.76 -1.98
N GLU A 49 6.78 -8.90 -0.87
CA GLU A 49 6.39 -7.78 -0.03
C GLU A 49 7.62 -7.04 0.53
N TRP A 50 8.61 -7.79 1.02
CA TRP A 50 9.89 -7.23 1.47
C TRP A 50 10.63 -6.49 0.36
N ILE A 51 10.69 -7.07 -0.84
CA ILE A 51 11.32 -6.43 -2.01
C ILE A 51 10.58 -5.14 -2.37
N ALA A 52 9.25 -5.18 -2.41
CA ALA A 52 8.42 -4.03 -2.75
C ALA A 52 8.60 -2.89 -1.73
N ILE A 53 8.55 -3.20 -0.43
CA ILE A 53 8.77 -2.22 0.64
C ILE A 53 10.20 -1.66 0.58
N SER A 54 11.20 -2.50 0.37
CA SER A 54 12.60 -2.07 0.27
C SER A 54 12.83 -1.18 -0.95
N ALA A 55 12.26 -1.54 -2.10
CA ALA A 55 12.32 -0.73 -3.31
C ALA A 55 11.61 0.62 -3.10
N TYR A 56 10.43 0.62 -2.46
CA TYR A 56 9.70 1.83 -2.12
C TYR A 56 10.48 2.72 -1.15
N ALA A 57 11.09 2.13 -0.12
CA ALA A 57 11.93 2.84 0.84
C ALA A 57 13.18 3.42 0.19
N TYR A 58 13.83 2.67 -0.71
CA TYR A 58 14.98 3.14 -1.48
C TYR A 58 14.61 4.31 -2.40
N MET A 59 13.50 4.19 -3.11
CA MET A 59 12.98 5.24 -3.98
C MET A 59 12.58 6.48 -3.16
N GLY A 60 11.96 6.28 -1.99
CA GLY A 60 11.67 7.33 -1.02
C GLY A 60 12.91 8.01 -0.47
N LEU A 61 14.00 7.28 -0.23
CA LEU A 61 15.28 7.85 0.20
C LEU A 61 15.93 8.67 -0.92
N HIS A 62 15.86 8.21 -2.16
CA HIS A 62 16.34 8.95 -3.32
C HIS A 62 15.51 10.23 -3.55
N MET A 63 14.19 10.13 -3.46
CA MET A 63 13.29 11.29 -3.48
C MET A 63 13.59 12.24 -2.32
N ARG A 64 13.85 11.73 -1.12
CA ARG A 64 14.20 12.56 0.04
C ARG A 64 15.52 13.30 -0.14
N ARG A 65 16.50 12.73 -0.86
CA ARG A 65 17.71 13.45 -1.29
C ARG A 65 17.36 14.57 -2.28
N TRP A 66 16.53 14.28 -3.28
CA TRP A 66 16.00 15.28 -4.22
C TRP A 66 15.19 16.40 -3.54
N PHE A 67 14.42 16.07 -2.50
CA PHE A 67 13.66 17.00 -1.68
C PHE A 67 14.53 17.72 -0.65
N ALA A 68 15.70 17.20 -0.28
CA ALA A 68 16.68 17.95 0.51
C ALA A 68 17.30 19.07 -0.32
N GLU A 69 17.40 18.89 -1.64
CA GLU A 69 17.82 19.92 -2.59
C GLU A 69 16.80 21.08 -2.61
N PRO A 70 17.23 22.36 -2.49
CA PRO A 70 16.34 23.51 -2.58
C PRO A 70 15.59 23.61 -3.92
N ARG A 71 16.11 22.98 -4.98
CA ARG A 71 15.44 22.87 -6.29
C ARG A 71 14.24 21.93 -6.27
N GLY A 72 14.33 20.78 -5.60
CA GLY A 72 13.24 19.81 -5.50
C GLY A 72 12.06 20.35 -4.70
N LYS A 73 12.32 21.04 -3.58
CA LYS A 73 11.27 21.72 -2.80
C LYS A 73 10.54 22.79 -3.61
N ARG A 74 11.26 23.59 -4.41
CA ARG A 74 10.65 24.63 -5.26
C ARG A 74 9.77 24.04 -6.35
N LEU A 75 10.21 22.95 -6.99
CA LEU A 75 9.41 22.28 -8.02
C LEU A 75 8.14 21.69 -7.41
N PHE A 76 8.26 20.99 -6.29
CA PHE A 76 7.11 20.44 -5.57
C PHE A 76 6.11 21.53 -5.16
N ASN A 77 6.61 22.63 -4.57
CA ASN A 77 5.75 23.74 -4.18
C ASN A 77 5.04 24.38 -5.40
N ARG A 78 5.71 24.47 -6.56
CA ARG A 78 5.08 24.92 -7.81
C ARG A 78 4.04 23.95 -8.34
N CYS A 79 4.28 22.64 -8.26
CA CYS A 79 3.29 21.63 -8.65
C CYS A 79 2.05 21.70 -7.75
N CYS A 80 2.23 21.77 -6.43
CA CYS A 80 1.11 21.94 -5.49
C CYS A 80 0.36 23.25 -5.74
N ALA A 81 1.08 24.37 -5.91
CA ALA A 81 0.46 25.65 -6.24
C ALA A 81 -0.33 25.57 -7.55
N GLY A 82 0.23 24.97 -8.60
CA GLY A 82 -0.45 24.78 -9.88
C GLY A 82 -1.72 23.92 -9.76
N LEU A 83 -1.65 22.80 -9.03
CA LEU A 83 -2.80 21.92 -8.80
C LEU A 83 -3.91 22.62 -8.00
N LEU A 84 -3.55 23.35 -6.93
CA LEU A 84 -4.55 24.07 -6.14
C LEU A 84 -5.15 25.23 -6.91
N SER A 85 -4.34 25.96 -7.68
CA SER A 85 -4.85 27.01 -8.58
C SER A 85 -5.78 26.43 -9.64
N ALA A 86 -5.43 25.30 -10.26
CA ALA A 86 -6.29 24.64 -11.24
C ALA A 86 -7.60 24.15 -10.62
N ALA A 87 -7.54 23.50 -9.46
CA ALA A 87 -8.73 23.06 -8.73
C ALA A 87 -9.61 24.25 -8.33
N ALA A 88 -9.01 25.35 -7.86
CA ALA A 88 -9.74 26.58 -7.53
C ALA A 88 -10.38 27.20 -8.76
N SER A 89 -9.69 27.24 -9.91
CA SER A 89 -10.25 27.73 -11.18
C SER A 89 -11.42 26.86 -11.66
N VAL A 90 -11.29 25.54 -11.57
CA VAL A 90 -12.38 24.60 -11.92
C VAL A 90 -13.59 24.81 -11.00
N LEU A 91 -13.36 24.92 -9.69
CA LEU A 91 -14.45 25.19 -8.74
C LEU A 91 -15.10 26.56 -8.98
N LEU A 92 -14.31 27.59 -9.30
CA LEU A 92 -14.83 28.93 -9.60
C LEU A 92 -15.68 28.91 -10.88
N MET A 93 -15.28 28.16 -11.91
CA MET A 93 -16.07 27.98 -13.14
C MET A 93 -17.32 27.14 -12.88
N ALA A 94 -17.21 26.04 -12.13
CA ALA A 94 -18.35 25.20 -11.75
C ALA A 94 -19.38 25.94 -10.89
N ARG A 95 -18.96 26.96 -10.13
CA ARG A 95 -19.85 27.83 -9.35
C ARG A 95 -20.47 28.97 -10.17
N ARG A 96 -19.95 29.24 -11.37
CA ARG A 96 -20.46 30.24 -12.32
C ARG A 96 -21.38 29.64 -13.39
N ALA A 97 -21.41 28.31 -13.54
CA ALA A 97 -22.41 27.56 -14.28
C ALA A 97 -23.64 27.31 -13.41
#